data_AF-Q0ULT6-F1
#
_entry.id   AF-Q0ULT6-F1
#
_cell.length_a   1.000
_cell.length_b   1.000
_cell.length_c   1.000
_cell.angle_alpha   90.00
_cell.angle_beta   90.00
_cell.angle_gamma   90.00
#
_symmetry.space_group_name_H-M   'P 1'
#
loop_
_entity.id
_entity.type
_entity.pdbx_description
1 polymer ?
#
loop_
_entity_poly.entity_id
_entity_poly.type
_entity_poly.pdbx_seq_one_letter_code
_entity_poly.pdbx_strand_id
1 'polypeptide(L)'
;MQFKMMMDAKKRIFLGKINAFHTEPQGRKSYITSEPEQHQLIQDIESAITELFYRPPKLNLPYIQSIIDAIISYVSHNTARFTKILATCREAEFTDFDSMASTYYTCTLEKSSVPEMAQRASRSRHLPRVMQNLHANSKTWPRYESRGIHEAATEHAKSVYEEELQEVTRGLDERMQSGQFVNSTRAQKESWRVGKGPGDGTADIIA
;
A
#
# COMPACT_ATOMS: atom_id res chain seq x y z
N MET A 1 -44.04 -7.65 9.87
CA MET A 1 -43.76 -6.95 11.16
C MET A 1 -42.27 -6.90 11.50
N GLN A 2 -41.53 -8.02 11.38
CA GLN A 2 -40.09 -8.09 11.69
C GLN A 2 -39.18 -7.18 10.83
N PHE A 3 -39.47 -7.02 9.53
CA PHE A 3 -38.66 -6.18 8.65
C PHE A 3 -38.70 -4.68 9.01
N LYS A 4 -39.88 -4.18 9.45
CA LYS A 4 -40.04 -2.79 9.90
C LYS A 4 -39.25 -2.52 11.19
N MET A 5 -39.28 -3.47 12.14
CA MET A 5 -38.48 -3.38 13.37
C MET A 5 -36.98 -3.43 13.09
N MET A 6 -36.53 -4.25 12.13
CA MET A 6 -35.12 -4.30 11.71
C MET A 6 -34.65 -2.99 11.09
N MET A 7 -35.48 -2.36 10.24
CA MET A 7 -35.18 -1.08 9.61
C MET A 7 -35.18 0.07 10.62
N ASP A 8 -36.11 0.08 11.57
CA ASP A 8 -36.14 1.07 12.65
C ASP A 8 -34.96 0.91 13.62
N ALA A 9 -34.43 -0.31 13.80
CA ALA A 9 -33.21 -0.57 14.55
C ALA A 9 -31.95 -0.07 13.81
N LYS A 10 -31.82 -0.38 12.52
CA LYS A 10 -30.71 0.11 11.69
C LYS A 10 -30.71 1.64 11.57
N LYS A 11 -31.89 2.25 11.40
CA LYS A 11 -32.07 3.71 11.41
C LYS A 11 -31.66 4.34 12.74
N ARG A 12 -32.01 3.73 13.88
CA ARG A 12 -31.59 4.20 15.21
C ARG A 12 -30.07 4.12 15.41
N ILE A 13 -29.43 3.05 14.93
CA ILE A 13 -27.98 2.89 15.00
C ILE A 13 -27.27 3.93 14.12
N PHE A 14 -27.75 4.13 12.90
CA PHE A 14 -27.19 5.11 11.96
C PHE A 14 -27.35 6.56 12.45
N LEU A 15 -28.54 6.93 12.92
CA LEU A 15 -28.79 8.25 13.52
C LEU A 15 -28.02 8.45 14.83
N GLY A 16 -27.85 7.39 15.64
CA GLY A 16 -27.01 7.44 16.84
C GLY A 16 -25.54 7.70 16.53
N LYS A 17 -25.01 7.10 15.47
CA LYS A 17 -23.66 7.37 14.97
C LYS A 17 -23.51 8.81 14.49
N ILE A 18 -24.50 9.35 13.77
CA ILE A 18 -24.51 10.75 13.31
C ILE A 18 -24.65 11.75 14.47
N ASN A 19 -25.47 11.47 15.48
CA ASN A 19 -25.60 12.37 16.64
C ASN A 19 -24.38 12.34 17.57
N ALA A 20 -23.67 11.21 17.65
CA ALA A 20 -22.40 11.09 18.35
C ALA A 20 -21.28 11.93 17.68
N PHE A 21 -21.38 12.22 16.38
CA PHE A 21 -20.54 13.23 15.71
C PHE A 21 -20.88 14.67 16.11
N HIS A 22 -22.10 14.93 16.59
CA HIS A 22 -22.60 16.29 16.86
C HIS A 22 -22.59 16.72 18.34
N THR A 23 -22.40 15.80 19.29
CA THR A 23 -22.40 16.13 20.73
C THR A 23 -21.17 15.58 21.44
N GLU A 24 -20.08 16.35 21.44
CA GLU A 24 -19.04 16.26 22.46
C GLU A 24 -18.80 17.62 23.12
N PRO A 25 -18.85 17.70 24.47
CA PRO A 25 -18.43 18.89 25.21
C PRO A 25 -16.90 18.99 25.21
N GLN A 26 -16.44 20.23 25.11
CA GLN A 26 -15.05 20.66 25.22
C GLN A 26 -14.27 19.85 26.28
N GLY A 27 -13.33 19.01 25.82
CA GLY A 27 -12.32 18.40 26.67
C GLY A 27 -12.42 16.88 26.86
N ARG A 28 -12.17 16.10 25.80
CA ARG A 28 -11.41 14.83 25.85
C ARG A 28 -11.06 14.39 24.42
N LYS A 29 -9.99 13.59 24.34
CA LYS A 29 -9.23 13.18 23.15
C LYS A 29 -10.11 12.91 21.91
N SER A 30 -9.77 13.59 20.81
CA SER A 30 -10.29 13.30 19.47
C SER A 30 -10.06 11.83 19.13
N TYR A 31 -11.10 11.02 19.20
CA TYR A 31 -11.10 9.71 18.56
C TYR A 31 -11.21 9.99 17.06
N ILE A 32 -10.05 9.94 16.40
CA ILE A 32 -9.95 9.64 14.98
C ILE A 32 -10.77 8.36 14.81
N THR A 33 -11.97 8.46 14.23
CA THR A 33 -12.74 7.29 13.83
C THR A 33 -11.82 6.40 13.04
N SER A 34 -11.64 5.17 13.52
CA SER A 34 -10.67 4.25 12.97
C SER A 34 -10.98 4.01 11.48
N GLU A 35 -9.97 3.82 10.65
CA GLU A 35 -10.13 3.56 9.22
C GLU A 35 -11.20 2.52 8.84
N PRO A 36 -11.41 1.41 9.58
CA PRO A 36 -12.53 0.51 9.31
C PRO A 36 -13.92 1.15 9.48
N GLU A 37 -14.07 2.16 10.34
CA GLU A 37 -15.35 2.87 10.51
C GLU A 37 -15.63 3.83 9.35
N GLN A 38 -14.60 4.43 8.75
CA GLN A 38 -14.74 5.23 7.53
C GLN A 38 -15.06 4.35 6.32
N HIS A 39 -14.39 3.20 6.20
CA HIS A 39 -14.66 2.22 5.15
C HIS A 39 -16.08 1.64 5.28
N GLN A 40 -16.53 1.37 6.51
CA GLN A 40 -17.90 0.94 6.77
C GLN A 40 -18.92 2.03 6.43
N LEU A 41 -18.62 3.30 6.72
CA LEU A 41 -19.50 4.42 6.36
C LEU A 41 -19.63 4.54 4.83
N ILE A 42 -18.54 4.39 4.09
CA ILE A 42 -18.54 4.39 2.62
C ILE A 42 -19.35 3.21 2.09
N GLN A 43 -19.14 1.99 2.61
CA GLN A 43 -19.92 0.81 2.22
C GLN A 43 -21.42 0.93 2.56
N ASP A 44 -21.75 1.52 3.70
CA ASP A 44 -23.14 1.77 4.11
C ASP A 44 -23.81 2.80 3.17
N ILE A 45 -23.06 3.81 2.71
CA ILE A 45 -23.52 4.79 1.71
C ILE A 45 -23.74 4.13 0.34
N GLU A 46 -22.78 3.32 -0.13
CA GLU A 46 -22.89 2.60 -1.41
C GLU A 46 -24.05 1.61 -1.41
N SER A 47 -24.26 0.90 -0.31
CA SER A 47 -25.40 0.00 -0.12
C SER A 47 -26.73 0.77 -0.10
N ALA A 48 -26.79 1.92 0.58
CA ALA A 48 -27.97 2.77 0.57
C ALA A 48 -28.29 3.32 -0.83
N ILE A 49 -27.28 3.74 -1.60
CA ILE A 49 -27.44 4.17 -3.00
C ILE A 49 -27.96 3.01 -3.86
N THR A 50 -27.43 1.81 -3.69
CA THR A 50 -27.84 0.62 -4.46
C THR A 50 -29.29 0.21 -4.16
N GLU A 51 -29.70 0.26 -2.90
CA GLU A 51 -31.08 -0.01 -2.46
C GLU A 51 -32.07 1.05 -3.01
N LEU A 52 -31.66 2.31 -3.11
CA LEU A 52 -32.46 3.39 -3.71
C LEU A 52 -32.75 3.16 -5.20
N PHE A 53 -31.85 2.47 -5.91
CA PHE A 53 -32.01 2.17 -7.34
C PHE A 53 -32.88 0.93 -7.63
N TYR A 54 -32.95 -0.06 -6.74
CA TYR A 54 -33.58 -1.36 -7.04
C TYR A 54 -34.97 -1.61 -6.44
N ARG A 55 -35.38 -0.90 -5.38
CA ARG A 55 -36.76 -0.96 -4.87
C ARG A 55 -37.07 0.37 -4.19
N PRO A 56 -37.72 1.35 -4.85
CA PRO A 56 -37.99 2.62 -4.21
C PRO A 56 -38.94 2.35 -3.03
N PRO A 57 -38.49 2.43 -1.77
CA PRO A 57 -39.43 2.66 -0.70
C PRO A 57 -40.08 4.01 -1.03
N LYS A 58 -41.27 4.31 -0.52
CA LYS A 58 -41.81 5.68 -0.62
C LYS A 58 -40.78 6.63 -0.02
N LEU A 59 -39.98 7.23 -0.89
CA LEU A 59 -38.74 7.91 -0.58
C LEU A 59 -39.16 9.24 0.01
N ASN A 60 -39.09 9.33 1.33
CA ASN A 60 -39.49 10.54 2.01
C ASN A 60 -38.46 11.62 1.68
N LEU A 61 -38.89 12.68 0.99
CA LEU A 61 -38.07 13.84 0.58
C LEU A 61 -37.05 14.30 1.64
N PRO A 62 -37.38 14.37 2.95
CA PRO A 62 -36.45 14.77 4.01
C PRO A 62 -35.24 13.84 4.16
N TYR A 63 -35.35 12.55 3.81
CA TYR A 63 -34.23 11.62 3.89
C TYR A 63 -33.22 11.86 2.76
N ILE A 64 -33.71 12.07 1.53
CA ILE A 64 -32.86 12.45 0.40
C ILE A 64 -32.16 13.77 0.71
N GLN A 65 -32.88 14.75 1.26
CA GLN A 65 -32.30 16.02 1.65
C GLN A 65 -31.20 15.85 2.70
N SER A 66 -31.40 15.02 3.72
CA SER A 66 -30.37 14.76 4.74
C SER A 66 -29.08 14.13 4.18
N ILE A 67 -29.18 13.27 3.14
CA ILE A 67 -28.02 12.70 2.48
C ILE A 67 -27.29 13.77 1.67
N ILE A 68 -28.03 14.59 0.93
CA ILE A 68 -27.47 15.69 0.14
C ILE A 68 -26.73 16.67 1.06
N ASP A 69 -27.35 17.07 2.17
CA ASP A 69 -26.75 17.99 3.13
C ASP A 69 -25.46 17.41 3.75
N ALA A 70 -25.44 16.10 4.03
CA ALA A 70 -24.25 15.42 4.52
C ALA A 70 -23.12 15.39 3.48
N ILE A 71 -23.43 15.11 2.21
CA ILE A 71 -22.44 15.13 1.12
C ILE A 71 -21.88 16.54 0.94
N ILE A 72 -22.73 17.56 0.89
CA ILE A 72 -22.32 18.96 0.76
C ILE A 72 -21.41 19.35 1.92
N SER A 73 -21.82 19.02 3.15
CA SER A 73 -21.01 19.28 4.35
C SER A 73 -19.63 18.62 4.28
N TYR A 74 -19.57 17.34 3.89
CA TYR A 74 -18.30 16.61 3.73
C TYR A 74 -17.38 17.23 2.68
N VAL A 75 -17.93 17.58 1.51
CA VAL A 75 -17.18 18.23 0.43
C VAL A 75 -16.67 19.60 0.90
N SER A 76 -17.52 20.45 1.45
CA SER A 76 -17.13 21.78 1.94
C SER A 76 -16.07 21.71 3.04
N HIS A 77 -16.21 20.78 3.99
CA HIS A 77 -15.23 20.57 5.04
C HIS A 77 -13.86 20.16 4.49
N ASN A 78 -13.84 19.21 3.53
CA ASN A 78 -12.60 18.79 2.88
C ASN A 78 -11.96 19.90 2.06
N THR A 79 -12.74 20.65 1.29
CA THR A 79 -12.24 21.81 0.55
C THR A 79 -11.55 22.79 1.49
N ALA A 80 -12.23 23.20 2.58
CA ALA A 80 -11.68 24.16 3.53
C ALA A 80 -10.37 23.67 4.18
N ARG A 81 -10.31 22.42 4.65
CA ARG A 81 -9.09 21.90 5.30
C ARG A 81 -7.94 21.74 4.30
N PHE A 82 -8.19 21.31 3.07
CA PHE A 82 -7.13 21.17 2.06
C PHE A 82 -6.66 22.52 1.54
N THR A 83 -7.54 23.53 1.43
CA THR A 83 -7.10 24.92 1.14
C THR A 83 -6.09 25.40 2.18
N LYS A 84 -6.31 25.14 3.46
CA LYS A 84 -5.37 25.48 4.52
C LYS A 84 -4.04 24.73 4.38
N ILE A 85 -4.09 23.42 4.16
CA ILE A 85 -2.88 22.59 3.99
C ILE A 85 -2.05 23.08 2.81
N LEU A 86 -2.68 23.35 1.67
CA LEU A 86 -2.01 23.85 0.47
C LEU A 86 -1.37 25.23 0.70
N ALA A 87 -2.01 26.11 1.48
CA ALA A 87 -1.41 27.38 1.87
C ALA A 87 -0.15 27.17 2.74
N THR A 88 -0.23 26.30 3.75
CA THR A 88 0.92 25.98 4.61
C THR A 88 2.07 25.32 3.84
N CYS A 89 1.79 24.49 2.84
CA CYS A 89 2.84 23.92 1.97
C CYS A 89 3.62 25.03 1.24
N ARG A 90 2.90 26.04 0.71
CA ARG A 90 3.51 27.18 0.03
C ARG A 90 4.28 28.09 0.98
N GLU A 91 3.75 28.33 2.18
CA GLU A 91 4.45 29.07 3.25
C GLU A 91 5.75 28.37 3.69
N ALA A 92 5.77 27.03 3.61
CA ALA A 92 6.95 26.19 3.85
C ALA A 92 7.87 26.03 2.61
N GLU A 93 7.69 26.89 1.59
CA GLU A 93 8.52 26.96 0.38
C GLU A 93 8.45 25.73 -0.55
N PHE A 94 7.43 24.89 -0.41
CA PHE A 94 7.15 23.84 -1.40
C PHE A 94 6.29 24.37 -2.54
N THR A 95 6.63 24.00 -3.78
CA THR A 95 5.89 24.39 -4.99
C THR A 95 4.45 23.90 -4.96
N ASP A 96 4.26 22.65 -4.53
CA ASP A 96 2.97 21.99 -4.41
C ASP A 96 3.01 20.89 -3.32
N PHE A 97 1.85 20.30 -3.08
CA PHE A 97 1.68 19.23 -2.09
C PHE A 97 2.49 17.99 -2.45
N ASP A 98 2.56 17.64 -3.74
CA ASP A 98 3.21 16.41 -4.20
C ASP A 98 4.73 16.50 -4.00
N SER A 99 5.32 17.67 -4.26
CA SER A 99 6.72 17.99 -3.97
C SER A 99 7.01 17.90 -2.48
N MET A 100 6.16 18.49 -1.64
CA MET A 100 6.27 18.37 -0.18
C MET A 100 6.22 16.92 0.29
N ALA A 101 5.23 16.15 -0.17
CA ALA A 101 5.06 14.75 0.20
C ALA A 101 6.25 13.89 -0.28
N SER A 102 6.70 14.09 -1.52
CA SER A 102 7.87 13.41 -2.08
C SER A 102 9.13 13.70 -1.28
N THR A 103 9.43 14.97 -0.98
CA THR A 103 10.55 15.36 -0.11
C THR A 103 10.41 14.73 1.27
N TYR A 104 9.23 14.81 1.88
CA TYR A 104 8.96 14.19 3.18
C TYR A 104 9.21 12.68 3.16
N TYR A 105 8.94 11.96 2.09
CA TYR A 105 9.19 10.52 2.01
C TYR A 105 10.57 10.12 1.51
N THR A 106 11.41 11.05 1.06
CA THR A 106 12.73 10.72 0.47
C THR A 106 13.92 11.38 1.18
N CYS A 107 13.72 12.49 1.89
CA CYS A 107 14.81 13.16 2.58
C CYS A 107 15.28 12.40 3.82
N THR A 108 16.51 12.70 4.23
CA THR A 108 17.04 12.30 5.53
C THR A 108 16.75 13.42 6.53
N LEU A 109 16.08 13.07 7.63
CA LEU A 109 15.77 13.98 8.72
C LEU A 109 16.72 13.75 9.89
N GLU A 110 16.78 14.72 10.80
CA GLU A 110 17.58 14.61 12.02
C GLU A 110 17.13 13.39 12.84
N LYS A 111 18.11 12.58 13.26
CA LYS A 111 17.84 11.33 13.99
C LYS A 111 17.09 11.61 15.29
N SER A 112 16.08 10.81 15.58
CA SER A 112 15.24 10.94 16.79
C SER A 112 14.41 12.23 16.86
N SER A 113 14.39 13.04 15.80
CA SER A 113 13.47 14.17 15.70
C SER A 113 12.03 13.66 15.50
N VAL A 114 11.05 14.48 15.92
CA VAL A 114 9.63 14.20 15.69
C VAL A 114 9.30 13.88 14.22
N PRO A 115 9.75 14.68 13.22
CA PRO A 115 9.44 14.37 11.83
C PRO A 115 10.12 13.09 11.34
N GLU A 116 11.31 12.73 11.83
CA GLU A 116 11.99 11.46 11.49
C GLU A 116 11.21 10.24 12.01
N MET A 117 10.79 10.28 13.27
CA MET A 117 9.98 9.20 13.85
C MET A 117 8.63 9.04 13.13
N ALA A 118 7.97 10.16 12.82
CA ALA A 118 6.73 10.17 12.05
C ALA A 118 6.93 9.65 10.63
N GLN A 119 8.02 10.04 9.95
CA GLN A 119 8.36 9.60 8.60
C GLN A 119 8.58 8.10 8.57
N ARG A 120 9.34 7.56 9.52
CA ARG A 120 9.59 6.11 9.63
C ARG A 120 8.29 5.33 9.86
N ALA A 121 7.44 5.79 10.77
CA ALA A 121 6.13 5.18 11.02
C ALA A 121 5.25 5.23 9.77
N SER A 122 5.24 6.37 9.06
CA SER A 122 4.47 6.53 7.84
C SER A 122 4.93 5.62 6.72
N ARG A 123 6.25 5.59 6.43
CA ARG A 123 6.83 4.71 5.39
C ARG A 123 6.49 3.23 5.63
N SER A 124 6.54 2.78 6.88
CA SER A 124 6.32 1.37 7.22
C SER A 124 4.85 0.96 7.33
N ARG A 125 3.95 1.86 7.75
CA ARG A 125 2.56 1.49 8.09
C ARG A 125 1.49 2.16 7.25
N HIS A 126 1.71 3.39 6.79
CA HIS A 126 0.67 4.23 6.20
C HIS A 126 0.85 4.39 4.69
N LEU A 127 2.07 4.64 4.22
CA LEU A 127 2.37 4.86 2.81
C LEU A 127 1.93 3.69 1.91
N PRO A 128 2.14 2.40 2.25
CA PRO A 128 1.69 1.29 1.41
C PRO A 128 0.17 1.33 1.17
N ARG A 129 -0.59 1.66 2.22
CA ARG A 129 -2.04 1.76 2.16
C ARG A 129 -2.51 2.99 1.39
N VAL A 130 -1.81 4.12 1.52
CA VAL A 130 -2.05 5.31 0.68
C VAL A 130 -1.88 4.96 -0.80
N MET A 131 -0.80 4.26 -1.16
CA MET A 131 -0.55 3.84 -2.55
C MET A 131 -1.63 2.88 -3.06
N GLN A 132 -2.07 1.92 -2.24
CA GLN A 132 -3.18 1.01 -2.58
C GLN A 132 -4.48 1.79 -2.81
N ASN A 133 -4.81 2.72 -1.92
CA ASN A 133 -6.01 3.55 -2.04
C ASN A 133 -5.95 4.45 -3.29
N LEU A 134 -4.80 5.06 -3.58
CA LEU A 134 -4.61 5.87 -4.78
C LEU A 134 -4.80 5.04 -6.05
N HIS A 135 -4.18 3.86 -6.12
CA HIS A 135 -4.34 2.96 -7.27
C HIS A 135 -5.76 2.43 -7.42
N ALA A 136 -6.47 2.16 -6.32
CA ALA A 136 -7.86 1.74 -6.36
C ALA A 136 -8.78 2.86 -6.86
N ASN A 137 -8.61 4.07 -6.34
CA ASN A 137 -9.41 5.24 -6.71
C ASN A 137 -9.07 5.79 -8.09
N SER A 138 -7.84 5.59 -8.60
CA SER A 138 -7.48 6.07 -9.94
C SER A 138 -8.36 5.48 -11.04
N LYS A 139 -8.97 4.32 -10.79
CA LYS A 139 -9.91 3.66 -11.71
C LYS A 139 -11.21 4.43 -11.90
N THR A 140 -11.58 5.32 -10.97
CA THR A 140 -12.78 6.15 -11.05
C THR A 140 -12.49 7.53 -11.62
N TRP A 141 -11.22 7.88 -11.84
CA TRP A 141 -10.82 9.19 -12.36
C TRP A 141 -10.94 9.24 -13.89
N PRO A 142 -11.11 10.44 -14.48
CA PRO A 142 -10.96 10.65 -15.91
C PRO A 142 -9.64 10.06 -16.44
N ARG A 143 -9.66 9.54 -17.67
CA ARG A 143 -8.52 8.84 -18.27
C ARG A 143 -7.23 9.66 -18.27
N TYR A 144 -7.32 10.98 -18.45
CA TYR A 144 -6.15 11.85 -18.48
C TYR A 144 -5.50 12.03 -17.09
N GLU A 145 -6.28 11.90 -16.00
CA GLU A 145 -5.78 12.01 -14.63
C GLU A 145 -5.18 10.68 -14.14
N SER A 146 -5.80 9.56 -14.51
CA SER A 146 -5.37 8.23 -14.10
C SER A 146 -4.17 7.70 -14.89
N ARG A 147 -3.90 8.24 -16.08
CA ARG A 147 -2.81 7.82 -16.97
C ARG A 147 -1.47 7.74 -16.26
N GLY A 148 -1.07 8.80 -15.55
CA GLY A 148 0.24 8.86 -14.89
C GLY A 148 0.43 7.78 -13.82
N ILE A 149 -0.61 7.50 -13.02
CA ILE A 149 -0.57 6.45 -11.99
C ILE A 149 -0.46 5.06 -12.63
N HIS A 150 -1.19 4.80 -13.71
CA HIS A 150 -1.13 3.51 -14.40
C HIS A 150 0.20 3.28 -15.10
N GLU A 151 0.77 4.31 -15.73
CA GLU A 151 2.10 4.26 -16.33
C GLU A 151 3.16 4.01 -15.25
N ALA A 152 3.14 4.76 -14.14
CA ALA A 152 4.07 4.58 -13.03
C ALA A 152 3.97 3.18 -12.40
N ALA A 153 2.75 2.66 -12.20
CA ALA A 153 2.55 1.31 -11.68
C ALA A 153 3.10 0.23 -12.63
N THR A 154 2.91 0.41 -13.93
CA THR A 154 3.43 -0.51 -14.95
C THR A 154 4.95 -0.48 -14.99
N GLU A 155 5.55 0.71 -14.95
CA GLU A 155 7.00 0.87 -14.97
C GLU A 155 7.65 0.31 -13.71
N HIS A 156 7.04 0.55 -12.54
CA HIS A 156 7.50 -0.06 -11.30
C HIS A 156 7.43 -1.59 -11.34
N ALA A 157 6.34 -2.15 -11.87
CA ALA A 157 6.23 -3.60 -12.02
C ALA A 157 7.35 -4.18 -12.91
N LYS A 158 7.69 -3.50 -14.02
CA LYS A 158 8.81 -3.92 -14.88
C LYS A 158 10.13 -3.92 -14.12
N SER A 159 10.46 -2.84 -13.39
CA SER A 159 11.68 -2.74 -12.59
C SER A 159 11.80 -3.92 -11.62
N VAL A 160 10.73 -4.22 -10.90
CA VAL A 160 10.69 -5.36 -9.96
C VAL A 160 10.94 -6.68 -10.70
N TYR A 161 10.30 -6.91 -11.85
CA TYR A 161 10.57 -8.13 -12.63
C TYR A 161 12.00 -8.21 -13.17
N GLU A 162 12.58 -7.09 -13.60
CA GLU A 162 13.97 -7.05 -14.05
C GLU A 162 14.94 -7.36 -12.92
N GLU A 163 14.72 -6.80 -11.73
CA GLU A 163 15.51 -7.08 -10.52
C GLU A 163 15.45 -8.58 -10.16
N GLU A 164 14.24 -9.15 -10.09
CA GLU A 164 14.04 -10.58 -9.79
C GLU A 164 14.71 -11.49 -10.85
N LEU A 165 14.61 -11.14 -12.15
CA LEU A 165 15.25 -11.90 -13.22
C LEU A 165 16.78 -11.82 -13.16
N GLN A 166 17.33 -10.66 -12.78
CA GLN A 166 18.77 -10.50 -12.58
C GLN A 166 19.26 -11.35 -11.41
N GLU A 167 18.51 -11.40 -10.31
CA GLU A 167 18.85 -12.25 -9.16
C GLU A 167 18.82 -13.74 -9.52
N VAL A 168 17.80 -14.19 -10.27
CA VAL A 168 17.71 -15.57 -10.75
C VAL A 168 18.87 -15.90 -11.69
N THR A 169 19.19 -15.01 -12.64
CA THR A 169 20.29 -15.22 -13.59
C THR A 169 21.63 -15.33 -12.87
N ARG A 170 21.90 -14.43 -11.93
CA ARG A 170 23.10 -14.48 -11.09
C ARG A 170 23.19 -15.80 -10.31
N GLY A 171 22.08 -16.24 -9.71
CA GLY A 171 22.04 -17.52 -9.00
C GLY A 171 22.27 -18.73 -9.89
N LEU A 172 21.83 -18.69 -11.15
CA LEU A 172 22.12 -19.74 -12.13
C LEU A 172 23.60 -19.75 -12.53
N ASP A 173 24.20 -18.59 -12.76
CA ASP A 173 25.61 -18.45 -13.09
C ASP A 173 26.51 -18.99 -11.96
N GLU A 174 26.20 -18.66 -10.71
CA GLU A 174 26.90 -19.19 -9.53
C GLU A 174 26.78 -20.72 -9.42
N ARG A 175 25.62 -21.28 -9.75
CA ARG A 175 25.39 -22.75 -9.76
C ARG A 175 26.11 -23.44 -10.91
N MET A 176 26.20 -22.80 -12.08
CA MET A 176 26.96 -23.31 -13.22
C MET A 176 28.47 -23.29 -12.95
N GLN A 177 28.98 -22.21 -12.34
CA GLN A 177 30.39 -22.09 -11.96
C GLN A 177 30.77 -23.09 -10.86
N SER A 178 29.93 -23.27 -9.84
CA SER A 178 30.16 -24.27 -8.78
C SER A 178 30.03 -25.71 -9.29
N GLY A 179 29.08 -26.00 -10.18
CA GLY A 179 28.94 -27.30 -10.85
C GLY A 179 30.15 -27.67 -11.72
N GLN A 180 30.72 -26.71 -12.43
CA GLN A 180 31.96 -26.89 -13.20
C GLN A 180 33.18 -27.13 -12.31
N PHE A 181 33.28 -26.44 -11.17
CA PHE A 181 34.36 -26.68 -10.20
C PHE A 181 34.32 -28.08 -9.58
N VAL A 182 33.13 -28.55 -9.20
CA VAL A 182 32.95 -29.90 -8.62
C VAL A 182 33.27 -30.99 -9.65
N ASN A 183 32.86 -30.82 -10.90
CA ASN A 183 33.17 -31.77 -11.97
C ASN A 183 34.66 -31.78 -12.35
N SER A 184 35.32 -30.61 -12.38
CA SER A 184 36.77 -30.51 -12.58
C SER A 184 37.56 -31.19 -11.44
N THR A 185 37.13 -30.96 -10.19
CA THR A 185 37.77 -31.56 -9.01
C THR A 185 37.57 -33.08 -8.96
N ARG A 186 36.41 -33.58 -9.40
CA ARG A 186 36.13 -35.01 -9.51
C ARG A 186 36.92 -35.69 -10.62
N ALA A 187 36.97 -35.07 -11.81
CA ALA A 187 37.77 -35.57 -12.94
C ALA A 187 39.27 -35.62 -12.59
N GLN A 188 39.78 -34.64 -11.86
CA GLN A 188 41.16 -34.63 -11.38
C GLN A 188 41.41 -35.73 -10.33
N LYS A 189 40.47 -35.98 -9.39
CA LYS A 189 40.56 -37.07 -8.41
C LYS A 189 40.48 -38.47 -9.03
N GLU A 190 39.70 -38.64 -10.09
CA GLU A 190 39.58 -39.91 -10.82
C GLU A 190 40.85 -40.19 -11.66
N SER A 191 41.48 -39.15 -12.23
CA SER A 191 42.79 -39.25 -12.90
C SER A 191 43.91 -39.78 -11.98
N TRP A 192 43.95 -39.32 -10.72
CA TRP A 192 44.92 -39.83 -9.72
C TRP A 192 44.68 -41.27 -9.28
N ARG A 193 43.45 -41.80 -9.38
CA ARG A 193 43.15 -43.19 -8.97
C ARG A 193 43.53 -44.23 -10.02
N VAL A 194 43.67 -43.87 -11.28
CA VAL A 194 43.98 -44.81 -12.37
C VAL A 194 45.50 -45.01 -12.55
N GLY A 195 46.35 -44.20 -11.89
CA GLY A 195 47.80 -44.18 -12.10
C GLY A 195 48.70 -44.98 -11.13
N LYS A 196 48.17 -45.80 -10.21
CA LYS A 196 49.02 -46.62 -9.32
C LYS A 196 48.56 -48.08 -9.26
N GLY A 197 48.95 -48.84 -10.27
CA GLY A 197 49.14 -50.29 -10.14
C GLY A 197 50.53 -50.58 -9.55
N PRO A 198 50.67 -51.53 -8.61
CA PRO A 198 51.95 -51.94 -8.03
C PRO A 198 52.59 -53.10 -8.81
N GLY A 199 53.93 -53.11 -8.90
CA GLY A 199 54.75 -54.18 -9.48
C GLY A 199 55.40 -53.69 -10.78
N ASP A 200 56.71 -53.49 -10.84
CA ASP A 200 57.74 -54.49 -10.61
C ASP A 200 59.03 -53.78 -10.14
N GLY A 201 59.57 -54.25 -9.02
CA GLY A 201 60.82 -53.79 -8.43
C GLY A 201 61.87 -54.87 -8.60
N THR A 202 62.45 -54.96 -9.79
CA THR A 202 63.70 -55.67 -10.05
C THR A 202 64.85 -54.66 -9.92
N ALA A 203 65.43 -54.59 -8.72
CA ALA A 203 66.71 -53.94 -8.49
C ALA A 203 67.82 -54.98 -8.74
N ASP A 204 68.46 -54.90 -9.91
CA ASP A 204 69.76 -55.51 -10.15
C ASP A 204 70.82 -54.83 -9.27
N ILE A 205 71.46 -55.62 -8.41
CA ILE A 205 72.69 -55.26 -7.70
C ILE A 205 73.86 -55.84 -8.49
N ILE A 206 74.64 -54.97 -9.12
CA ILE A 206 75.99 -55.25 -9.59
C ILE A 206 76.95 -54.57 -8.62
N ALA A 207 77.65 -55.37 -7.80
CA ALA A 207 79.04 -55.25 -7.35
C ALA A 207 79.28 -56.17 -6.13
#